data_AF-A0A962IFS7-F1
#
_entry.id   AF-A0A962IFS7-F1
#
_cell.length_a   1.000
_cell.length_b   1.000
_cell.length_c   1.000
_cell.angle_alpha   90.00
_cell.angle_beta   90.00
_cell.angle_gamma   90.00
#
_symmetry.space_group_name_H-M   'P 1'
#
loop_
_entity.id
_entity.type
_entity.pdbx_description
1 polymer ?
#
loop_
_entity_poly.entity_id
_entity_poly.type
_entity_poly.pdbx_seq_one_letter_code
_entity_poly.pdbx_strand_id
1 'polypeptide(L)'
;TVEAKQDDACSTPPGVALADKVYYRVDWSTADQRYHVYMYPGSTPSPDLSQTAQVTVKVPVSSDGTDDFEVSGIQSAITGISWDKSGQSDGPGEDSASSYISFNMSASDYQAFQWQAGKEVEVFSFRNAAACLGPMVLMNNDTDPFNVLPNSSGSNPGNQFTNLGWGEASDNNYQANYGCPAECYDTSKDSDDDGLTDAEEKALGTDPHDPDSDGDGIPDGTEIKDAANPVDTDKDGKIDALDSDDDGDGLLTINENYNGGSALDDDTDKDGLPDYLDPDDDNDGVPTRQENADPNKDGSPADALDSDKDGTPDYLDASNDGGTDGGGSGGSGNVAIPTLTQWAQMLLSLLLGVFAFRNLLQKRED
;
A
#
# COMPACT_ATOMS: atom_id res chain seq x y z
N THR A 1 12.46 36.21 -1.66
CA THR A 1 12.38 34.74 -1.63
C THR A 1 10.91 34.40 -1.61
N VAL A 2 10.35 34.21 -2.79
CA VAL A 2 9.02 33.61 -2.91
C VAL A 2 9.33 32.14 -3.05
N GLU A 3 9.12 31.38 -1.98
CA GLU A 3 9.17 29.92 -2.05
C GLU A 3 8.20 29.48 -3.15
N ALA A 4 8.72 28.76 -4.14
CA ALA A 4 7.89 28.02 -5.07
C ALA A 4 7.10 27.02 -4.23
N LYS A 5 5.77 27.17 -4.21
CA LYS A 5 4.91 26.09 -3.76
C LYS A 5 5.12 24.95 -4.74
N GLN A 6 5.76 23.90 -4.25
CA GLN A 6 5.73 22.59 -4.84
C GLN A 6 4.27 22.12 -4.72
N ASP A 7 3.52 22.23 -5.81
CA ASP A 7 2.10 21.85 -5.89
C ASP A 7 1.98 20.32 -5.99
N ASP A 8 2.52 19.60 -5.00
CA ASP A 8 2.43 18.13 -4.83
C ASP A 8 1.09 17.70 -4.18
N ALA A 9 0.14 18.62 -4.03
CA ALA A 9 -1.16 18.32 -3.46
C ALA A 9 -2.18 18.00 -4.56
N CYS A 10 -2.81 16.82 -4.46
CA CYS A 10 -3.97 16.43 -5.27
C CYS A 10 -4.99 17.57 -5.35
N SER A 11 -5.27 18.03 -6.57
CA SER A 11 -6.23 19.11 -6.81
C SER A 11 -7.46 18.60 -7.56
N THR A 12 -8.64 19.06 -7.16
CA THR A 12 -9.88 18.81 -7.92
C THR A 12 -9.93 19.71 -9.15
N PRO A 13 -10.76 19.38 -10.17
CA PRO A 13 -11.06 20.34 -11.24
C PRO A 13 -11.45 21.71 -10.66
N PRO A 14 -11.09 22.82 -11.33
CA PRO A 14 -11.42 24.15 -10.83
C PRO A 14 -12.94 24.31 -10.70
N GLY A 15 -13.40 24.67 -9.50
CA GLY A 15 -14.84 24.85 -9.22
C GLY A 15 -15.51 25.91 -10.08
N VAL A 16 -14.73 26.87 -10.60
CA VAL A 16 -15.11 27.77 -11.71
C VAL A 16 -13.93 27.84 -12.67
N ALA A 17 -14.02 27.11 -13.78
CA ALA A 17 -13.01 27.18 -14.84
C ALA A 17 -13.08 28.52 -15.59
N LEU A 18 -11.92 28.99 -16.04
CA LEU A 18 -11.84 30.19 -16.89
C LEU A 18 -12.50 29.92 -18.24
N ALA A 19 -13.24 30.91 -18.75
CA ALA A 19 -13.81 30.83 -20.08
C ALA A 19 -12.70 30.65 -21.12
N ASP A 20 -12.99 29.85 -22.15
CA ASP A 20 -12.14 29.67 -23.33
C ASP A 20 -10.78 29.02 -23.01
N LYS A 21 -10.74 28.32 -21.88
CA LYS A 21 -9.59 27.59 -21.37
C LYS A 21 -9.87 26.10 -21.17
N VAL A 22 -8.81 25.31 -21.27
CA VAL A 22 -8.79 23.88 -20.98
C VAL A 22 -7.75 23.56 -19.92
N TYR A 23 -8.09 22.58 -19.09
CA TYR A 23 -7.24 22.06 -18.02
C TYR A 23 -6.97 20.59 -18.26
N TYR A 24 -5.76 20.13 -17.94
CA TYR A 24 -5.38 18.74 -18.15
C TYR A 24 -5.24 17.98 -16.83
N ARG A 25 -5.53 16.69 -16.85
CA ARG A 25 -5.19 15.76 -15.78
C ARG A 25 -4.73 14.45 -16.40
N VAL A 26 -3.89 13.73 -15.67
CA VAL A 26 -3.55 12.36 -15.98
C VAL A 26 -3.90 11.46 -14.80
N ASP A 27 -4.22 10.21 -15.10
CA ASP A 27 -4.59 9.19 -14.13
C ASP A 27 -3.95 7.87 -14.49
N TRP A 28 -3.59 7.05 -13.50
CA TRP A 28 -3.15 5.68 -13.73
C TRP A 28 -4.29 4.71 -13.41
N SER A 29 -4.59 3.81 -14.34
CA SER A 29 -5.62 2.78 -14.17
C SER A 29 -4.97 1.43 -13.97
N THR A 30 -5.22 0.80 -12.82
CA THR A 30 -4.82 -0.59 -12.55
C THR A 30 -5.65 -1.61 -13.33
N ALA A 31 -6.85 -1.25 -13.76
CA ALA A 31 -7.77 -2.14 -14.47
C ALA A 31 -7.27 -2.53 -15.86
N ASP A 32 -6.58 -1.62 -16.53
CA ASP A 32 -6.01 -1.85 -17.86
C ASP A 32 -4.52 -1.51 -17.96
N GLN A 33 -3.88 -1.06 -16.86
CA GLN A 33 -2.47 -0.69 -16.76
C GLN A 33 -2.09 0.41 -17.76
N ARG A 34 -2.85 1.50 -17.77
CA ARG A 34 -2.68 2.63 -18.69
C ARG A 34 -2.73 3.96 -17.95
N TYR A 35 -1.97 4.91 -18.49
CA TYR A 35 -2.15 6.32 -18.18
C TYR A 35 -3.27 6.88 -19.06
N HIS A 36 -4.29 7.45 -18.44
CA HIS A 36 -5.41 8.11 -19.11
C HIS A 36 -5.27 9.61 -18.98
N VAL A 37 -5.28 10.32 -20.10
CA VAL A 37 -5.19 11.78 -20.15
C VAL A 37 -6.56 12.35 -20.40
N TYR A 38 -6.93 13.31 -19.56
CA TYR A 38 -8.22 13.97 -19.57
C TYR A 38 -8.07 15.47 -19.82
N MET A 39 -9.10 16.04 -20.44
CA MET A 39 -9.24 17.47 -20.63
C MET A 39 -10.56 17.96 -20.03
N TYR A 40 -10.52 19.12 -19.39
CA TYR A 40 -11.66 19.78 -18.76
C TYR A 40 -11.82 21.21 -19.30
N PRO A 41 -12.87 21.52 -20.08
CA PRO A 41 -13.06 22.82 -20.69
C PRO A 41 -13.86 23.77 -19.78
N GLY A 42 -13.50 25.04 -19.75
CA GLY A 42 -14.25 26.06 -19.00
C GLY A 42 -15.46 26.64 -19.72
N SER A 43 -15.53 26.55 -21.05
CA SER A 43 -16.68 26.96 -21.87
C SER A 43 -16.95 25.92 -22.97
N THR A 44 -18.11 25.97 -23.61
CA THR A 44 -18.36 25.20 -24.84
C THR A 44 -17.99 26.09 -26.03
N PRO A 45 -17.04 25.68 -26.90
CA PRO A 45 -16.61 26.47 -28.06
C PRO A 45 -17.74 26.59 -29.09
N SER A 46 -17.77 27.72 -29.80
CA SER A 46 -18.71 27.95 -30.89
C SER A 46 -18.07 28.76 -32.02
N PRO A 47 -17.68 28.14 -33.15
CA PRO A 47 -17.84 26.71 -33.48
C PRO A 47 -16.81 25.80 -32.79
N ASP A 48 -17.16 24.57 -32.47
CA ASP A 48 -16.18 23.59 -31.97
C ASP A 48 -15.22 23.16 -33.09
N LEU A 49 -14.03 23.76 -33.12
CA LEU A 49 -13.02 23.50 -34.15
C LEU A 49 -11.67 23.28 -33.47
N SER A 50 -11.50 22.10 -32.88
CA SER A 50 -10.28 21.68 -32.20
C SER A 50 -9.18 21.40 -33.23
N GLN A 51 -8.09 22.18 -33.20
CA GLN A 51 -7.05 22.18 -34.24
C GLN A 51 -5.83 21.35 -33.85
N THR A 52 -5.12 21.78 -32.82
CA THR A 52 -3.82 21.23 -32.40
C THR A 52 -3.73 21.18 -30.88
N ALA A 53 -2.89 20.27 -30.39
CA ALA A 53 -2.56 20.18 -28.97
C ALA A 53 -1.14 19.61 -28.78
N GLN A 54 -0.44 20.06 -27.73
CA GLN A 54 0.55 19.24 -27.01
C GLN A 54 -0.02 18.87 -25.68
N VAL A 55 0.22 17.63 -25.31
CA VAL A 55 0.30 17.24 -23.92
C VAL A 55 1.71 16.72 -23.68
N THR A 56 2.38 17.21 -22.65
CA THR A 56 3.69 16.72 -22.23
C THR A 56 3.60 16.16 -20.83
N VAL A 57 4.19 14.98 -20.65
CA VAL A 57 4.37 14.36 -19.34
C VAL A 57 5.82 14.50 -18.89
N LYS A 58 5.99 14.59 -17.57
CA LYS A 58 7.27 14.56 -16.87
C LYS A 58 7.34 13.25 -16.10
N VAL A 59 8.38 12.48 -16.36
CA VAL A 59 8.59 11.13 -15.80
C VAL A 59 10.00 11.01 -15.20
N PRO A 60 10.21 10.16 -14.19
CA PRO A 60 11.55 9.91 -13.64
C PRO A 60 12.48 9.27 -14.67
N VAL A 61 13.79 9.52 -14.52
CA VAL A 61 14.87 8.86 -15.28
C VAL A 61 15.53 7.82 -14.38
N SER A 62 15.84 6.64 -14.93
CA SER A 62 16.56 5.60 -14.21
C SER A 62 18.02 6.02 -13.97
N SER A 63 18.59 5.63 -12.83
CA SER A 63 19.98 5.97 -12.50
C SER A 63 21.01 5.33 -13.43
N ASP A 64 20.63 4.24 -14.12
CA ASP A 64 21.51 3.46 -15.00
C ASP A 64 21.11 3.53 -16.50
N GLY A 65 20.00 4.21 -16.82
CA GLY A 65 19.48 4.35 -18.18
C GLY A 65 18.85 3.10 -18.76
N THR A 66 18.60 2.05 -17.96
CA THR A 66 18.09 0.76 -18.45
C THR A 66 16.57 0.61 -18.36
N ASP A 67 15.94 1.33 -17.42
CA ASP A 67 14.50 1.26 -17.13
C ASP A 67 13.77 2.58 -17.43
N ASP A 68 14.36 3.42 -18.29
CA ASP A 68 13.76 4.70 -18.67
C ASP A 68 12.38 4.50 -19.32
N PHE A 69 11.47 5.43 -19.00
CA PHE A 69 10.08 5.38 -19.43
C PHE A 69 9.91 5.18 -20.95
N GLU A 70 9.24 4.09 -21.33
CA GLU A 70 9.01 3.75 -22.73
C GLU A 70 7.52 3.83 -23.08
N VAL A 71 7.12 4.92 -23.75
CA VAL A 71 5.73 5.09 -24.23
C VAL A 71 5.38 3.99 -25.24
N SER A 72 4.31 3.25 -24.94
CA SER A 72 3.76 2.25 -25.85
C SER A 72 2.23 2.28 -25.89
N GLY A 73 1.67 1.61 -26.91
CA GLY A 73 0.24 1.33 -27.00
C GLY A 73 -0.67 2.56 -26.92
N ILE A 74 -0.30 3.69 -27.54
CA ILE A 74 -1.12 4.92 -27.55
C ILE A 74 -2.49 4.63 -28.19
N GLN A 75 -3.57 5.06 -27.53
CA GLN A 75 -4.95 4.92 -28.00
C GLN A 75 -5.69 6.24 -27.86
N SER A 76 -6.34 6.69 -28.93
CA SER A 76 -7.23 7.84 -28.87
C SER A 76 -8.59 7.43 -28.31
N ALA A 77 -9.13 8.23 -27.39
CA ALA A 77 -10.48 8.03 -26.86
C ALA A 77 -11.57 8.60 -27.77
N ILE A 78 -11.20 9.52 -28.68
CA ILE A 78 -12.14 10.26 -29.52
C ILE A 78 -11.96 9.87 -30.98
N THR A 79 -13.03 9.33 -31.58
CA THR A 79 -13.03 8.98 -33.01
C THR A 79 -12.84 10.23 -33.86
N GLY A 80 -11.89 10.20 -34.79
CA GLY A 80 -11.56 11.34 -35.65
C GLY A 80 -10.37 12.19 -35.13
N ILE A 81 -9.92 11.92 -33.91
CA ILE A 81 -8.71 12.49 -33.31
C ILE A 81 -7.65 11.40 -33.17
N SER A 82 -6.41 11.73 -33.46
CA SER A 82 -5.24 10.86 -33.26
C SER A 82 -4.21 11.56 -32.39
N TRP A 83 -3.49 10.76 -31.61
CA TRP A 83 -2.41 11.21 -30.74
C TRP A 83 -1.16 10.38 -31.00
N ASP A 84 -0.02 11.05 -31.14
CA ASP A 84 1.26 10.43 -31.41
C ASP A 84 2.35 11.06 -30.54
N LYS A 85 3.31 10.25 -30.06
CA LYS A 85 4.51 10.75 -29.42
C LYS A 85 5.29 11.62 -30.43
N SER A 86 5.51 12.88 -30.08
CA SER A 86 6.10 13.89 -30.97
C SER A 86 7.52 14.30 -30.60
N GLY A 87 7.93 14.09 -29.34
CA GLY A 87 9.27 14.43 -28.87
C GLY A 87 9.57 13.87 -27.49
N GLN A 88 10.86 13.80 -27.15
CA GLN A 88 11.36 13.40 -25.84
C GLN A 88 12.64 14.19 -25.54
N SER A 89 12.81 14.63 -24.30
CA SER A 89 14.03 15.24 -23.78
C SER A 89 14.42 14.51 -22.51
N ASP A 90 15.48 13.70 -22.59
CA ASP A 90 15.93 12.82 -21.51
C ASP A 90 16.95 13.50 -20.62
N GLY A 91 16.64 13.63 -19.33
CA GLY A 91 17.50 14.26 -18.33
C GLY A 91 18.15 15.55 -18.81
N PRO A 92 17.38 16.55 -19.30
CA PRO A 92 17.93 17.81 -19.78
C PRO A 92 18.79 18.48 -18.69
N GLY A 93 19.73 19.34 -19.08
CA GLY A 93 20.66 19.97 -18.13
C GLY A 93 19.98 20.79 -17.04
N GLU A 94 18.77 21.29 -17.30
CA GLU A 94 17.93 22.06 -16.38
C GLU A 94 17.16 21.18 -15.38
N ASP A 95 16.98 19.89 -15.68
CA ASP A 95 16.26 18.92 -14.85
C ASP A 95 16.72 17.50 -15.20
N SER A 96 17.89 17.12 -14.68
CA SER A 96 18.53 15.85 -15.02
C SER A 96 17.85 14.63 -14.41
N ALA A 97 16.92 14.82 -13.46
CA ALA A 97 16.21 13.73 -12.81
C ALA A 97 14.98 13.26 -13.58
N SER A 98 14.59 14.00 -14.63
CA SER A 98 13.30 13.81 -15.28
C SER A 98 13.40 13.81 -16.80
N SER A 99 12.64 12.96 -17.46
CA SER A 99 12.40 13.02 -18.90
C SER A 99 11.08 13.74 -19.19
N TYR A 100 11.06 14.48 -20.29
CA TYR A 100 9.88 15.18 -20.79
C TYR A 100 9.44 14.56 -22.09
N ILE A 101 8.23 13.98 -22.14
CA ILE A 101 7.71 13.26 -23.31
C ILE A 101 6.46 13.96 -23.82
N SER A 102 6.53 14.47 -25.05
CA SER A 102 5.45 15.24 -25.68
C SER A 102 4.64 14.37 -26.63
N PHE A 103 3.33 14.63 -26.65
CA PHE A 103 2.33 14.02 -27.52
C PHE A 103 1.64 15.12 -28.33
N ASN A 104 1.53 14.93 -29.63
CA ASN A 104 0.81 15.85 -30.51
C ASN A 104 -0.54 15.26 -30.94
N MET A 105 -1.55 16.12 -30.97
CA MET A 105 -2.84 15.81 -31.54
C MET A 105 -2.87 16.11 -33.04
N SER A 106 -3.50 15.23 -33.81
CA SER A 106 -3.96 15.52 -35.17
C SER A 106 -5.46 15.21 -35.30
N ALA A 107 -6.18 16.06 -36.04
CA ALA A 107 -7.63 15.93 -36.23
C ALA A 107 -7.96 15.64 -37.70
N SER A 108 -8.70 14.55 -37.93
CA SER A 108 -9.39 14.28 -39.20
C SER A 108 -10.84 14.79 -39.19
N ASP A 109 -11.40 14.95 -37.99
CA ASP A 109 -12.66 15.63 -37.72
C ASP A 109 -12.45 16.67 -36.61
N TYR A 110 -12.43 17.95 -36.99
CA TYR A 110 -12.19 19.07 -36.08
C TYR A 110 -13.35 19.32 -35.09
N GLN A 111 -14.51 18.70 -35.30
CA GLN A 111 -15.71 18.79 -34.45
C GLN A 111 -15.90 17.58 -33.52
N ALA A 112 -14.94 16.63 -33.52
CA ALA A 112 -15.10 15.34 -32.87
C ALA A 112 -15.22 15.39 -31.34
N PHE A 113 -14.67 16.43 -30.69
CA PHE A 113 -14.65 16.54 -29.23
C PHE A 113 -16.04 16.75 -28.62
N GLN A 114 -16.94 17.46 -29.32
CA GLN A 114 -18.30 17.76 -28.83
C GLN A 114 -18.32 18.35 -27.42
N TRP A 115 -17.45 19.33 -27.18
CA TRP A 115 -17.17 19.86 -25.86
C TRP A 115 -18.41 20.31 -25.08
N GLN A 116 -18.40 20.01 -23.78
CA GLN A 116 -19.40 20.49 -22.83
C GLN A 116 -18.67 21.19 -21.68
N ALA A 117 -18.97 22.47 -21.47
CA ALA A 117 -18.41 23.25 -20.38
C ALA A 117 -18.54 22.51 -19.04
N GLY A 118 -17.45 22.41 -18.30
CA GLY A 118 -17.40 21.76 -16.99
C GLY A 118 -17.56 20.23 -17.01
N LYS A 119 -17.39 19.59 -18.17
CA LYS A 119 -17.35 18.12 -18.27
C LYS A 119 -15.99 17.64 -18.72
N GLU A 120 -15.39 16.80 -17.90
CA GLU A 120 -14.15 16.11 -18.21
C GLU A 120 -14.38 15.12 -19.36
N VAL A 121 -13.41 15.06 -20.27
CA VAL A 121 -13.39 14.16 -21.42
C VAL A 121 -12.03 13.50 -21.49
N GLU A 122 -12.00 12.16 -21.57
CA GLU A 122 -10.78 11.42 -21.88
C GLU A 122 -10.38 11.69 -23.32
N VAL A 123 -9.11 11.99 -23.57
CA VAL A 123 -8.61 12.33 -24.91
C VAL A 123 -7.74 11.25 -25.51
N PHE A 124 -6.88 10.64 -24.72
CA PHE A 124 -6.08 9.48 -25.11
C PHE A 124 -5.52 8.78 -23.88
N SER A 125 -5.04 7.57 -24.10
CA SER A 125 -4.30 6.80 -23.10
C SER A 125 -3.06 6.14 -23.71
N PHE A 126 -2.11 5.76 -22.87
CA PHE A 126 -0.88 5.08 -23.27
C PHE A 126 -0.33 4.21 -22.12
N ARG A 127 0.68 3.39 -22.41
CA ARG A 127 1.36 2.53 -21.44
C ARG A 127 2.81 2.97 -21.27
N ASN A 128 3.39 2.63 -20.13
CA ASN A 128 4.84 2.48 -19.99
C ASN A 128 5.19 1.01 -20.28
N ALA A 129 6.14 0.77 -21.18
CA ALA A 129 6.67 -0.57 -21.47
C ALA A 129 7.89 -0.93 -20.60
N ALA A 130 8.45 0.04 -19.87
CA ALA A 130 9.53 -0.15 -18.90
C ALA A 130 8.98 -0.30 -17.47
N ALA A 131 9.88 -0.45 -16.49
CA ALA A 131 9.53 -0.49 -15.08
C ALA A 131 8.89 0.83 -14.60
N CYS A 132 8.08 0.73 -13.55
CA CYS A 132 7.57 1.90 -12.86
C CYS A 132 8.66 2.48 -11.96
N LEU A 133 9.22 3.64 -12.33
CA LEU A 133 10.25 4.33 -11.54
C LEU A 133 9.69 5.35 -10.54
N GLY A 134 8.36 5.53 -10.51
CA GLY A 134 7.68 6.49 -9.65
C GLY A 134 6.62 7.32 -10.39
N PRO A 135 6.12 8.39 -9.77
CA PRO A 135 5.01 9.16 -10.29
C PRO A 135 5.31 9.81 -11.63
N MET A 136 4.30 9.81 -12.50
CA MET A 136 4.27 10.67 -13.67
C MET A 136 3.37 11.88 -13.42
N VAL A 137 3.82 13.06 -13.81
CA VAL A 137 3.00 14.28 -13.78
C VAL A 137 2.87 14.90 -15.16
N LEU A 138 1.90 15.80 -15.34
CA LEU A 138 1.83 16.66 -16.52
C LEU A 138 2.76 17.86 -16.37
N MET A 139 3.43 18.24 -17.46
CA MET A 139 4.25 19.46 -17.50
C MET A 139 3.39 20.68 -17.17
N ASN A 140 3.86 21.54 -16.27
CA ASN A 140 3.21 22.82 -16.00
C ASN A 140 4.01 23.95 -16.68
N ASN A 141 3.37 24.68 -17.59
CA ASN A 141 3.99 25.78 -18.34
C ASN A 141 4.52 26.90 -17.43
N ASP A 142 3.89 27.14 -16.27
CA ASP A 142 4.31 28.18 -15.33
C ASP A 142 5.65 27.85 -14.67
N THR A 143 6.01 26.56 -14.61
CA THR A 143 7.24 26.04 -14.00
C THR A 143 8.14 25.35 -15.02
N ASP A 144 7.95 25.64 -16.31
CA ASP A 144 8.67 24.98 -17.40
C ASP A 144 10.19 25.32 -17.36
N PRO A 145 11.07 24.34 -17.07
CA PRO A 145 12.51 24.56 -16.99
C PRO A 145 13.14 24.96 -18.34
N PHE A 146 12.50 24.65 -19.47
CA PHE A 146 13.01 24.95 -20.81
C PHE A 146 12.82 26.41 -21.23
N ASN A 147 12.07 27.19 -20.44
CA ASN A 147 11.89 28.64 -20.62
C ASN A 147 13.05 29.48 -20.06
N VAL A 148 14.10 28.84 -19.53
CA VAL A 148 15.35 29.49 -19.13
C VAL A 148 16.43 29.24 -20.18
N LEU A 149 17.17 30.29 -20.54
CA LEU A 149 18.30 30.17 -21.48
C LEU A 149 19.62 29.94 -20.72
N PRO A 150 20.50 29.05 -21.22
CA PRO A 150 20.38 28.30 -22.47
C PRO A 150 19.53 27.03 -22.29
N ASN A 151 18.50 26.85 -23.12
CA ASN A 151 17.74 25.61 -23.21
C ASN A 151 18.62 24.51 -23.84
N SER A 152 19.02 23.54 -23.01
CA SER A 152 20.03 22.53 -23.31
C SER A 152 19.64 21.59 -24.45
N SER A 153 18.34 21.34 -24.60
CA SER A 153 17.78 20.40 -25.58
C SER A 153 17.20 21.10 -26.82
N GLY A 154 17.03 22.42 -26.77
CA GLY A 154 16.36 23.19 -27.83
C GLY A 154 14.90 22.77 -28.06
N SER A 155 14.25 22.15 -27.06
CA SER A 155 12.88 21.66 -27.13
C SER A 155 11.89 22.65 -26.52
N ASN A 156 10.61 22.54 -26.88
CA ASN A 156 9.52 23.32 -26.28
C ASN A 156 8.43 22.36 -25.74
N PRO A 157 8.65 21.78 -24.55
CA PRO A 157 7.73 20.80 -23.95
C PRO A 157 6.46 21.41 -23.36
N GLY A 158 6.26 22.73 -23.43
CA GLY A 158 5.05 23.36 -22.91
C GLY A 158 3.76 22.74 -23.46
N ASN A 159 2.75 22.59 -22.61
CA ASN A 159 1.42 22.17 -23.01
C ASN A 159 0.76 23.24 -23.90
N GLN A 160 0.02 22.80 -24.92
CA GLN A 160 -0.83 23.70 -25.69
C GLN A 160 -2.14 23.06 -26.12
N PHE A 161 -3.13 23.90 -26.36
CA PHE A 161 -4.36 23.54 -27.02
C PHE A 161 -4.88 24.72 -27.85
N THR A 162 -5.44 24.46 -29.02
CA THR A 162 -6.08 25.50 -29.83
C THR A 162 -7.44 25.04 -30.33
N ASN A 163 -8.47 25.84 -30.07
CA ASN A 163 -9.81 25.67 -30.65
C ASN A 163 -10.32 27.00 -31.23
N LEU A 164 -10.72 27.02 -32.51
CA LEU A 164 -11.15 28.26 -33.18
C LEU A 164 -12.51 28.80 -32.68
N GLY A 165 -13.25 28.03 -31.89
CA GLY A 165 -14.46 28.52 -31.20
C GLY A 165 -14.19 29.36 -29.96
N TRP A 166 -12.92 29.44 -29.55
CA TRP A 166 -12.44 30.15 -28.36
C TRP A 166 -11.49 31.30 -28.69
N GLY A 167 -11.17 31.50 -29.97
CA GLY A 167 -10.20 32.50 -30.40
C GLY A 167 -9.62 32.20 -31.77
N GLU A 168 -8.40 32.68 -31.99
CA GLU A 168 -7.70 32.56 -33.25
C GLU A 168 -6.77 31.34 -33.26
N ALA A 169 -6.31 30.94 -34.45
CA ALA A 169 -5.45 29.76 -34.63
C ALA A 169 -4.08 29.86 -33.92
N SER A 170 -3.67 31.04 -33.46
CA SER A 170 -2.43 31.26 -32.70
C SER A 170 -2.62 31.21 -31.19
N ASP A 171 -3.86 31.11 -30.70
CA ASP A 171 -4.14 31.17 -29.28
C ASP A 171 -3.82 29.83 -28.59
N ASN A 172 -3.22 29.93 -27.41
CA ASN A 172 -3.06 28.80 -26.50
C ASN A 172 -4.18 28.82 -25.44
N ASN A 173 -5.12 27.91 -25.57
CA ASN A 173 -6.25 27.71 -24.67
C ASN A 173 -5.88 26.84 -23.45
N TYR A 174 -4.70 26.21 -23.39
CA TYR A 174 -4.24 25.56 -22.17
C TYR A 174 -4.12 26.58 -21.03
N GLN A 175 -4.53 26.18 -19.82
CA GLN A 175 -4.46 27.03 -18.63
C GLN A 175 -3.62 26.43 -17.50
N ALA A 176 -3.91 25.21 -17.07
CA ALA A 176 -3.22 24.56 -15.96
C ALA A 176 -3.50 23.06 -15.93
N ASN A 177 -2.78 22.35 -15.08
CA ASN A 177 -3.07 20.96 -14.72
C ASN A 177 -3.89 20.90 -13.43
N TYR A 178 -4.59 19.79 -13.22
CA TYR A 178 -5.24 19.42 -11.96
C TYR A 178 -5.08 17.92 -11.72
N GLY A 179 -5.54 17.43 -10.57
CA GLY A 179 -5.41 16.03 -10.18
C GLY A 179 -4.20 15.76 -9.30
N CYS A 180 -3.93 14.47 -9.09
CA CYS A 180 -2.72 13.96 -8.44
C CYS A 180 -1.68 13.57 -9.50
N PRO A 181 -0.40 13.42 -9.10
CA PRO A 181 0.52 12.59 -9.87
C PRO A 181 -0.07 11.21 -10.17
N ALA A 182 0.16 10.71 -11.38
CA ALA A 182 -0.23 9.36 -11.77
C ALA A 182 0.85 8.38 -11.31
N GLU A 183 0.60 7.78 -10.15
CA GLU A 183 1.42 6.71 -9.57
C GLU A 183 1.17 5.43 -10.35
N CYS A 184 2.14 4.98 -11.17
CA CYS A 184 2.10 3.59 -11.61
C CYS A 184 2.41 2.69 -10.43
N TYR A 185 1.84 1.50 -10.45
CA TYR A 185 2.13 0.47 -9.47
C TYR A 185 2.26 -0.85 -10.20
N ASP A 186 3.41 -1.50 -10.07
CA ASP A 186 3.57 -2.88 -10.49
C ASP A 186 3.08 -3.76 -9.34
N THR A 187 1.82 -4.19 -9.41
CA THR A 187 1.20 -5.04 -8.38
C THR A 187 1.78 -6.46 -8.36
N SER A 188 2.82 -6.75 -9.14
CA SER A 188 3.52 -8.03 -9.16
C SER A 188 4.99 -7.92 -8.76
N LYS A 189 5.46 -6.71 -8.44
CA LYS A 189 6.79 -6.50 -7.91
C LYS A 189 6.79 -6.85 -6.42
N ASP A 190 7.81 -7.58 -6.04
CA ASP A 190 8.21 -7.96 -4.69
C ASP A 190 9.67 -7.47 -4.64
N SER A 191 9.93 -6.44 -3.85
CA SER A 191 11.12 -5.61 -4.00
C SER A 191 12.26 -6.03 -3.07
N ASP A 192 11.97 -6.73 -1.99
CA ASP A 192 12.91 -7.31 -1.05
C ASP A 192 12.91 -8.85 -1.05
N ASP A 193 12.11 -9.48 -1.92
CA ASP A 193 12.02 -10.91 -2.18
C ASP A 193 11.57 -11.73 -0.95
N ASP A 194 10.72 -11.16 -0.09
CA ASP A 194 10.22 -11.80 1.13
C ASP A 194 8.97 -12.68 0.89
N GLY A 195 8.33 -12.54 -0.28
CA GLY A 195 7.14 -13.28 -0.70
C GLY A 195 5.85 -12.48 -0.70
N LEU A 196 5.86 -11.22 -0.28
CA LEU A 196 4.78 -10.26 -0.43
C LEU A 196 5.05 -9.34 -1.62
N THR A 197 3.99 -8.95 -2.33
CA THR A 197 4.16 -7.89 -3.34
C THR A 197 4.21 -6.53 -2.66
N ASP A 198 4.91 -5.56 -3.26
CA ASP A 198 4.96 -4.17 -2.78
C ASP A 198 3.52 -3.67 -2.44
N ALA A 199 2.54 -4.10 -3.25
CA ALA A 199 1.13 -3.70 -3.14
C ALA A 199 0.46 -4.22 -1.86
N GLU A 200 0.76 -5.47 -1.50
CA GLU A 200 0.27 -6.12 -0.30
C GLU A 200 0.90 -5.45 0.92
N GLU A 201 2.22 -5.23 0.89
CA GLU A 201 2.97 -4.59 1.96
C GLU A 201 2.47 -3.18 2.25
N LYS A 202 2.31 -2.37 1.20
CA LYS A 202 1.72 -1.02 1.32
C LYS A 202 0.31 -1.02 1.91
N ALA A 203 -0.48 -2.07 1.66
CA ALA A 203 -1.83 -2.18 2.20
C ALA A 203 -1.83 -2.58 3.68
N LEU A 204 -0.83 -3.34 4.11
CA LEU A 204 -0.65 -3.84 5.48
C LEU A 204 0.14 -2.88 6.37
N GLY A 205 0.99 -2.03 5.78
CA GLY A 205 1.80 -1.05 6.47
C GLY A 205 3.27 -1.43 6.66
N THR A 206 3.69 -2.60 6.15
CA THR A 206 5.10 -3.03 6.06
C THR A 206 5.86 -2.25 4.99
N ASP A 207 7.19 -2.29 5.01
CA ASP A 207 8.06 -1.55 4.09
C ASP A 207 8.49 -2.42 2.89
N PRO A 208 8.07 -2.09 1.64
CA PRO A 208 8.44 -2.84 0.43
C PRO A 208 9.93 -2.99 0.12
N HIS A 209 10.82 -2.50 0.96
CA HIS A 209 12.26 -2.54 0.75
C HIS A 209 13.00 -3.13 1.95
N ASP A 210 12.27 -3.67 2.92
CA ASP A 210 12.79 -4.27 4.14
C ASP A 210 12.02 -5.57 4.43
N PRO A 211 12.63 -6.75 4.22
CA PRO A 211 11.92 -8.03 4.29
C PRO A 211 11.48 -8.43 5.71
N ASP A 212 11.70 -7.58 6.71
CA ASP A 212 11.50 -7.78 8.16
C ASP A 212 11.27 -6.38 8.78
N SER A 213 10.02 -5.92 8.75
CA SER A 213 9.65 -4.52 8.96
C SER A 213 9.78 -4.04 10.41
N ASP A 214 9.66 -4.93 11.38
CA ASP A 214 9.89 -4.62 12.80
C ASP A 214 11.29 -5.03 13.30
N GLY A 215 12.02 -5.82 12.52
CA GLY A 215 13.40 -6.20 12.76
C GLY A 215 13.57 -7.26 13.84
N ASP A 216 12.56 -8.10 14.06
CA ASP A 216 12.57 -9.13 15.09
C ASP A 216 13.23 -10.45 14.62
N GLY A 217 13.57 -10.55 13.33
CA GLY A 217 14.27 -11.67 12.74
C GLY A 217 13.36 -12.68 12.04
N ILE A 218 12.05 -12.44 11.99
CA ILE A 218 11.10 -13.18 11.17
C ILE A 218 10.72 -12.31 9.95
N PRO A 219 10.81 -12.83 8.71
CA PRO A 219 10.42 -12.01 7.55
C PRO A 219 8.91 -11.77 7.46
N ASP A 220 8.49 -10.58 7.00
CA ASP A 220 7.08 -10.18 6.89
C ASP A 220 6.25 -11.22 6.11
N GLY A 221 6.77 -11.72 4.99
CA GLY A 221 6.13 -12.76 4.18
C GLY A 221 6.01 -14.14 4.85
N THR A 222 6.73 -14.38 5.95
CA THR A 222 6.57 -15.59 6.79
C THR A 222 5.40 -15.44 7.76
N GLU A 223 5.23 -14.26 8.32
CA GLU A 223 4.20 -13.94 9.30
C GLU A 223 2.85 -13.70 8.60
N ILE A 224 2.88 -12.98 7.47
CA ILE A 224 1.73 -12.67 6.65
C ILE A 224 1.45 -13.81 5.65
N LYS A 225 0.88 -14.90 6.16
CA LYS A 225 0.44 -16.04 5.31
C LYS A 225 -0.80 -15.75 4.46
N ASP A 226 -1.60 -14.76 4.86
CA ASP A 226 -2.80 -14.30 4.15
C ASP A 226 -2.94 -12.78 4.30
N ALA A 227 -2.52 -12.02 3.29
CA ALA A 227 -2.62 -10.57 3.27
C ALA A 227 -4.06 -10.03 3.43
N ALA A 228 -5.10 -10.86 3.21
CA ALA A 228 -6.48 -10.46 3.47
C ALA A 228 -6.88 -10.55 4.95
N ASN A 229 -6.15 -11.34 5.75
CA ASN A 229 -6.40 -11.59 7.17
C ASN A 229 -5.04 -11.69 7.91
N PRO A 230 -4.30 -10.59 8.05
CA PRO A 230 -3.06 -10.59 8.82
C PRO A 230 -3.34 -10.96 10.28
N VAL A 231 -2.37 -11.61 10.91
CA VAL A 231 -2.45 -12.07 12.31
C VAL A 231 -2.05 -10.92 13.23
N ASP A 232 -2.66 -10.90 14.42
CA ASP A 232 -2.41 -9.99 15.53
C ASP A 232 -2.63 -10.86 16.77
N THR A 233 -1.54 -11.47 17.23
CA THR A 233 -1.55 -12.58 18.19
C THR A 233 -2.04 -12.08 19.56
N ASP A 234 -1.42 -11.03 20.10
CA ASP A 234 -1.75 -10.42 21.39
C ASP A 234 -2.98 -9.49 21.41
N LYS A 235 -3.42 -9.00 20.23
CA LYS A 235 -4.57 -8.10 20.02
C LYS A 235 -4.34 -6.68 20.52
N ASP A 236 -3.11 -6.17 20.45
CA ASP A 236 -2.79 -4.78 20.76
C ASP A 236 -3.17 -3.80 19.63
N GLY A 237 -3.43 -4.34 18.43
CA GLY A 237 -3.83 -3.59 17.23
C GLY A 237 -2.71 -3.35 16.22
N LYS A 238 -1.53 -3.92 16.41
CA LYS A 238 -0.53 -4.16 15.37
C LYS A 238 -0.64 -5.59 14.87
N ILE A 239 -0.17 -5.83 13.66
CA ILE A 239 -0.06 -7.20 13.13
C ILE A 239 1.32 -7.73 13.52
N ASP A 240 1.47 -9.05 13.60
CA ASP A 240 2.71 -9.72 14.00
C ASP A 240 3.93 -9.14 13.24
N ALA A 241 3.86 -9.04 11.90
CA ALA A 241 4.90 -8.42 11.04
C ALA A 241 5.21 -6.91 11.27
N LEU A 242 4.62 -6.28 12.27
CA LEU A 242 4.87 -4.90 12.69
C LEU A 242 5.04 -4.81 14.22
N ASP A 243 5.17 -5.93 14.93
CA ASP A 243 5.25 -6.01 16.37
C ASP A 243 6.33 -6.97 16.89
N SER A 244 7.42 -6.40 17.39
CA SER A 244 8.58 -7.14 17.88
C SER A 244 8.38 -8.02 19.15
N ASP A 245 7.16 -8.15 19.66
CA ASP A 245 6.73 -8.86 20.89
C ASP A 245 5.32 -9.43 20.60
N ASP A 246 5.25 -10.39 19.69
CA ASP A 246 4.04 -10.85 19.00
C ASP A 246 2.92 -11.35 19.92
N ASP A 247 3.29 -12.05 20.98
CA ASP A 247 2.37 -12.62 21.96
C ASP A 247 2.12 -11.70 23.17
N GLY A 248 2.88 -10.61 23.25
CA GLY A 248 2.79 -9.55 24.22
C GLY A 248 3.16 -10.00 25.63
N ASP A 249 4.02 -10.99 25.79
CA ASP A 249 4.46 -11.49 27.09
C ASP A 249 5.58 -10.62 27.73
N GLY A 250 6.28 -9.83 26.92
CA GLY A 250 7.34 -8.92 27.32
C GLY A 250 8.76 -9.40 27.06
N LEU A 251 8.95 -10.58 26.46
CA LEU A 251 10.14 -10.96 25.71
C LEU A 251 9.99 -10.46 24.27
N LEU A 252 11.10 -10.07 23.64
CA LEU A 252 11.05 -9.74 22.20
C LEU A 252 11.18 -11.03 21.40
N THR A 253 10.44 -11.17 20.31
CA THR A 253 10.50 -12.33 19.38
C THR A 253 11.94 -12.71 19.02
N ILE A 254 12.79 -11.71 18.77
CA ILE A 254 14.22 -11.92 18.44
C ILE A 254 15.02 -12.67 19.53
N ASN A 255 14.57 -12.60 20.77
CA ASN A 255 15.21 -13.20 21.95
C ASN A 255 14.62 -14.57 22.33
N GLU A 256 13.60 -15.03 21.62
CA GLU A 256 12.90 -16.31 21.85
C GLU A 256 13.44 -17.42 20.96
N ASN A 257 14.75 -17.38 20.74
CA ASN A 257 15.53 -18.37 20.02
C ASN A 257 16.52 -19.02 21.00
N TYR A 258 16.01 -19.93 21.82
CA TYR A 258 16.73 -20.58 22.91
C TYR A 258 17.68 -21.67 22.39
N ASN A 259 17.35 -22.31 21.27
CA ASN A 259 18.12 -23.43 20.73
C ASN A 259 19.26 -23.00 19.77
N GLY A 260 19.29 -21.73 19.35
CA GLY A 260 20.26 -21.16 18.40
C GLY A 260 19.93 -21.38 16.92
N GLY A 261 18.70 -21.77 16.63
CA GLY A 261 18.05 -21.90 15.32
C GLY A 261 17.31 -20.61 14.96
N SER A 262 15.98 -20.64 15.01
CA SER A 262 15.09 -19.49 14.74
C SER A 262 13.92 -19.56 15.70
N ALA A 263 13.33 -18.42 16.09
CA ALA A 263 12.12 -18.40 16.91
C ALA A 263 10.98 -19.27 16.33
N LEU A 264 10.97 -19.48 15.01
CA LEU A 264 10.03 -20.37 14.31
C LEU A 264 10.10 -21.85 14.70
N ASP A 265 11.17 -22.32 15.34
CA ASP A 265 11.39 -23.74 15.67
C ASP A 265 11.46 -24.09 17.16
N ASP A 266 11.38 -23.08 18.03
CA ASP A 266 11.23 -23.24 19.47
C ASP A 266 9.73 -23.38 19.83
N ASP A 267 9.42 -24.43 20.59
CA ASP A 267 8.07 -24.91 20.95
C ASP A 267 8.26 -25.79 22.22
N THR A 268 8.25 -25.12 23.36
CA THR A 268 8.71 -25.63 24.65
C THR A 268 7.79 -26.76 25.13
N ASP A 269 6.48 -26.52 25.15
CA ASP A 269 5.46 -27.47 25.58
C ASP A 269 5.05 -28.52 24.51
N LYS A 270 5.37 -28.27 23.23
CA LYS A 270 5.04 -29.11 22.06
C LYS A 270 3.57 -29.16 21.71
N ASP A 271 2.83 -28.08 21.94
CA ASP A 271 1.45 -27.96 21.52
C ASP A 271 1.30 -27.57 20.03
N GLY A 272 2.38 -27.08 19.43
CA GLY A 272 2.50 -26.72 18.02
C GLY A 272 2.34 -25.23 17.73
N LEU A 273 2.24 -24.38 18.75
CA LEU A 273 2.48 -22.94 18.69
C LEU A 273 3.96 -22.69 19.05
N PRO A 274 4.72 -21.96 18.20
CA PRO A 274 6.06 -21.55 18.60
C PRO A 274 6.03 -20.59 19.79
N ASP A 275 7.08 -20.62 20.62
CA ASP A 275 7.19 -19.84 21.87
C ASP A 275 6.88 -18.35 21.64
N TYR A 276 7.46 -17.72 20.60
CA TYR A 276 7.19 -16.30 20.27
C TYR A 276 5.73 -15.94 19.93
N LEU A 277 4.86 -16.93 19.73
CA LEU A 277 3.41 -16.76 19.53
C LEU A 277 2.58 -17.29 20.70
N ASP A 278 3.20 -17.86 21.73
CA ASP A 278 2.56 -18.55 22.86
C ASP A 278 2.78 -17.83 24.20
N PRO A 279 1.76 -17.15 24.75
CA PRO A 279 1.91 -16.41 26.01
C PRO A 279 2.08 -17.25 27.28
N ASP A 280 2.20 -18.58 27.18
CA ASP A 280 2.36 -19.58 28.25
C ASP A 280 3.23 -20.75 27.72
N ASP A 281 4.52 -20.47 27.46
CA ASP A 281 5.48 -21.33 26.72
C ASP A 281 5.58 -22.78 27.21
N ASP A 282 5.42 -23.00 28.51
CA ASP A 282 5.51 -24.31 29.13
C ASP A 282 4.15 -24.92 29.49
N ASN A 283 3.08 -24.13 29.29
CA ASN A 283 1.66 -24.46 29.44
C ASN A 283 1.33 -25.04 30.82
N ASP A 284 1.94 -24.49 31.86
CA ASP A 284 1.65 -24.83 33.24
C ASP A 284 0.42 -24.09 33.80
N GLY A 285 -0.03 -23.05 33.08
CA GLY A 285 -1.19 -22.24 33.37
C GLY A 285 -0.88 -20.88 34.01
N VAL A 286 0.40 -20.52 34.17
CA VAL A 286 0.88 -19.19 34.53
C VAL A 286 1.51 -18.56 33.28
N PRO A 287 0.94 -17.47 32.72
CA PRO A 287 1.51 -16.86 31.52
C PRO A 287 2.95 -16.39 31.72
N THR A 288 3.84 -16.55 30.73
CA THR A 288 5.28 -16.23 30.77
C THR A 288 5.56 -14.86 31.40
N ARG A 289 4.75 -13.85 31.04
CA ARG A 289 4.82 -12.49 31.59
C ARG A 289 4.67 -12.37 33.12
N GLN A 290 4.13 -13.38 33.79
CA GLN A 290 3.90 -13.44 35.22
C GLN A 290 4.99 -14.23 35.97
N GLU A 291 5.88 -14.87 35.23
CA GLU A 291 6.94 -15.74 35.75
C GLU A 291 8.30 -15.05 35.81
N ASN A 292 8.31 -13.73 35.57
CA ASN A 292 9.50 -12.89 35.71
C ASN A 292 10.61 -13.30 34.72
N ALA A 293 10.20 -13.59 33.47
CA ALA A 293 11.04 -13.88 32.33
C ALA A 293 12.00 -12.72 31.99
N ASP A 294 11.55 -11.47 32.14
CA ASP A 294 12.41 -10.27 32.04
C ASP A 294 12.24 -9.34 33.27
N PRO A 295 13.05 -9.55 34.33
CA PRO A 295 13.00 -8.73 35.53
C PRO A 295 13.40 -7.26 35.29
N ASN A 296 14.23 -7.00 34.29
CA ASN A 296 14.83 -5.69 34.06
C ASN A 296 14.09 -4.84 33.01
N LYS A 297 13.21 -5.48 32.23
CA LYS A 297 12.32 -4.92 31.21
C LYS A 297 13.06 -4.38 29.99
N ASP A 298 14.12 -5.07 29.57
CA ASP A 298 14.84 -4.77 28.33
C ASP A 298 14.47 -5.68 27.14
N GLY A 299 13.48 -6.55 27.31
CA GLY A 299 12.96 -7.48 26.31
C GLY A 299 13.80 -8.75 26.16
N SER A 300 14.81 -8.95 27.02
CA SER A 300 15.74 -10.08 26.94
C SER A 300 15.55 -11.03 28.13
N PRO A 301 15.53 -12.35 27.92
CA PRO A 301 15.44 -13.33 29.01
C PRO A 301 16.80 -13.56 29.71
N ALA A 302 17.81 -12.72 29.46
CA ALA A 302 19.18 -12.94 29.94
C ALA A 302 19.32 -12.94 31.47
N ASP A 303 18.39 -12.29 32.18
CA ASP A 303 18.32 -12.28 33.64
C ASP A 303 17.03 -12.92 34.19
N ALA A 304 16.36 -13.75 33.38
CA ALA A 304 15.18 -14.50 33.78
C ALA A 304 15.36 -15.23 35.12
N LEU A 305 14.28 -15.33 35.88
CA LEU A 305 14.29 -16.06 37.14
C LEU A 305 14.43 -17.56 36.90
N ASP A 306 15.35 -18.18 37.64
CA ASP A 306 15.53 -19.63 37.75
C ASP A 306 15.53 -19.96 39.25
N SER A 307 14.35 -20.34 39.75
CA SER A 307 14.06 -20.46 41.18
C SER A 307 14.77 -21.66 41.81
N ASP A 308 14.94 -22.76 41.09
CA ASP A 308 15.52 -24.01 41.61
C ASP A 308 16.99 -24.23 41.21
N LYS A 309 17.49 -23.43 40.25
CA LYS A 309 18.88 -23.37 39.75
C LYS A 309 19.29 -24.60 38.97
N ASP A 310 18.36 -25.19 38.25
CA ASP A 310 18.64 -26.33 37.38
C ASP A 310 19.15 -25.92 35.99
N GLY A 311 19.02 -24.63 35.64
CA GLY A 311 19.47 -24.04 34.39
C GLY A 311 18.34 -23.77 33.38
N THR A 312 17.10 -24.12 33.72
CA THR A 312 15.89 -23.77 32.96
C THR A 312 15.21 -22.58 33.67
N PRO A 313 14.97 -21.46 32.99
CA PRO A 313 14.17 -20.37 33.56
C PRO A 313 12.75 -20.84 33.93
N ASP A 314 12.15 -20.19 34.93
CA ASP A 314 10.83 -20.55 35.45
C ASP A 314 9.77 -20.61 34.32
N TYR A 315 9.80 -19.66 33.37
CA TYR A 315 8.86 -19.61 32.24
C TYR A 315 9.01 -20.70 31.16
N LEU A 316 10.06 -21.54 31.26
CA LEU A 316 10.26 -22.70 30.40
C LEU A 316 10.24 -24.01 31.21
N ASP A 317 9.82 -23.96 32.48
CA ASP A 317 9.83 -25.07 33.43
C ASP A 317 8.47 -25.28 34.11
N ALA A 318 7.64 -26.09 33.43
CA ALA A 318 6.31 -26.45 33.90
C ALA A 318 6.25 -27.19 35.26
N SER A 319 7.40 -27.50 35.86
CA SER A 319 7.49 -28.13 37.18
C SER A 319 7.76 -27.16 38.33
N ASN A 320 7.98 -25.87 38.06
CA ASN A 320 8.42 -24.89 39.06
C ASN A 320 7.96 -23.44 38.73
N ASP A 321 6.64 -23.23 38.76
CA ASP A 321 5.88 -21.99 38.46
C ASP A 321 6.18 -20.72 39.30
N GLY A 322 7.28 -20.68 40.07
CA GLY A 322 7.57 -19.60 41.02
C GLY A 322 6.45 -19.36 42.04
N GLY A 323 5.47 -20.28 42.09
CA GLY A 323 4.24 -20.17 42.82
C GLY A 323 4.53 -20.31 44.30
N THR A 324 3.93 -19.42 45.09
CA THR A 324 3.93 -19.60 46.54
C THR A 324 3.10 -20.85 46.89
N ASP A 325 3.76 -22.01 46.85
CA ASP A 325 3.30 -23.26 47.38
C ASP A 325 3.21 -23.18 48.90
N GLY A 326 2.09 -22.60 49.32
CA GLY A 326 1.51 -22.84 50.63
C GLY A 326 1.11 -24.31 50.78
N GLY A 327 2.09 -25.18 51.02
CA GLY A 327 1.90 -26.38 51.83
C GLY A 327 2.03 -27.70 51.10
N GLY A 328 3.11 -28.41 51.41
CA GLY A 328 3.25 -29.81 51.06
C GLY A 328 2.15 -30.70 51.67
N SER A 329 1.67 -31.65 50.89
CA SER A 329 1.47 -33.02 51.35
C SER A 329 1.13 -33.89 50.16
N GLY A 330 1.85 -35.01 50.01
CA GLY A 330 1.44 -36.08 49.12
C GLY A 330 0.01 -36.52 49.42
N GLY A 331 -0.79 -36.64 48.37
CA GLY A 331 -2.14 -37.17 48.45
C GLY A 331 -2.63 -37.53 47.06
N SER A 332 -2.60 -38.81 46.72
CA SER A 332 -3.30 -39.37 45.58
C SER A 332 -4.78 -38.94 45.60
N GLY A 333 -5.13 -37.97 44.76
CA GLY A 333 -6.49 -37.56 44.47
C GLY A 333 -6.83 -37.97 43.04
N ASN A 334 -7.63 -39.03 42.89
CA ASN A 334 -8.28 -39.35 41.63
C ASN A 334 -9.09 -38.13 41.16
N VAL A 335 -8.64 -37.47 40.09
CA VAL A 335 -9.50 -36.55 39.34
C VAL A 335 -10.55 -37.39 38.63
N ALA A 336 -11.81 -37.14 38.96
CA ALA A 336 -12.95 -37.88 38.40
C ALA A 336 -13.12 -37.50 36.93
N ILE A 337 -12.82 -38.44 36.03
CA ILE A 337 -13.15 -38.33 34.61
C ILE A 337 -14.70 -38.30 34.49
N PRO A 338 -15.30 -37.25 33.91
CA PRO A 338 -16.75 -37.19 33.76
C PRO A 338 -17.21 -38.31 32.82
N THR A 339 -18.15 -39.14 33.29
CA THR A 339 -18.69 -40.24 32.49
C THR A 339 -19.45 -39.70 31.27
N LEU A 340 -19.50 -40.49 30.19
CA LEU A 340 -20.21 -40.23 28.91
C LEU A 340 -21.63 -39.62 29.05
N THR A 341 -22.26 -39.79 30.21
CA THR A 341 -23.59 -39.28 30.56
C THR A 341 -23.65 -37.76 30.74
N GLN A 342 -22.56 -37.08 31.13
CA GLN A 342 -22.55 -35.62 31.33
C GLN A 342 -22.44 -34.84 30.02
N TRP A 343 -21.69 -35.35 29.04
CA TRP A 343 -21.63 -34.79 27.68
C TRP A 343 -22.98 -34.84 26.96
N ALA A 344 -23.77 -35.90 27.20
CA ALA A 344 -25.11 -36.04 26.63
C ALA A 344 -26.12 -35.01 27.20
N GLN A 345 -25.92 -34.52 28.44
CA GLN A 345 -26.76 -33.47 29.01
C GLN A 345 -26.40 -32.07 28.46
N MET A 346 -25.12 -31.76 28.22
CA MET A 346 -24.72 -30.48 27.61
C MET A 346 -25.19 -30.34 26.15
N LEU A 347 -25.10 -31.41 25.35
CA LEU A 347 -25.56 -31.42 23.96
C LEU A 347 -27.10 -31.28 23.85
N LEU A 348 -27.86 -31.81 24.82
CA LEU A 348 -29.32 -31.67 24.84
C LEU A 348 -29.77 -30.24 25.18
N SER A 349 -29.02 -29.51 26.03
CA SER A 349 -29.29 -28.09 26.31
C SER A 349 -28.98 -27.17 25.13
N LEU A 350 -27.94 -27.46 24.35
CA LEU A 350 -27.59 -26.70 23.14
C LEU A 350 -28.63 -26.89 22.02
N LEU A 351 -29.15 -28.11 21.83
CA LEU A 351 -30.20 -28.39 20.83
C LEU A 351 -31.56 -27.77 21.18
N LEU A 352 -31.90 -27.65 22.48
CA LEU A 352 -33.14 -26.99 22.91
C LEU A 352 -33.04 -25.45 22.81
N GLY A 353 -31.85 -24.86 22.97
CA GLY A 353 -31.61 -23.43 22.80
C GLY A 353 -31.82 -22.96 21.35
N VAL A 354 -31.35 -23.74 20.37
CA VAL A 354 -31.51 -23.43 18.94
C VAL A 354 -32.97 -23.48 18.49
N PHE A 355 -33.79 -24.36 19.08
CA PHE A 355 -35.22 -24.46 18.76
C PHE A 355 -36.06 -23.31 19.34
N ALA A 356 -35.66 -22.77 20.51
CA ALA A 356 -36.31 -21.62 21.12
C ALA A 356 -36.00 -20.31 20.36
N PHE A 357 -34.78 -20.16 19.83
CA PHE A 357 -34.38 -18.97 19.07
C PHE A 357 -35.08 -18.89 17.70
N ARG A 358 -35.31 -20.03 17.05
CA ARG A 358 -35.98 -20.10 15.74
C ARG A 358 -37.47 -19.71 15.81
N ASN A 359 -38.16 -20.01 16.92
CA ASN A 359 -39.56 -19.59 17.14
C ASN A 359 -39.71 -18.10 17.54
N LEU A 360 -38.66 -17.47 18.05
CA LEU A 360 -38.67 -16.05 18.42
C LEU A 360 -38.50 -15.11 17.21
N LEU A 361 -37.80 -15.56 16.16
CA LEU A 361 -37.65 -14.80 14.91
C LEU A 361 -38.92 -14.85 14.03
N GLN A 362 -39.70 -15.92 14.11
CA GLN A 362 -40.91 -16.09 13.29
C GLN A 362 -42.15 -15.38 13.85
N LYS A 363 -42.05 -14.74 15.03
CA LYS A 363 -43.13 -13.99 15.69
C LYS A 363 -42.98 -12.46 15.57
N ARG A 364 -42.00 -12.00 14.78
CA ARG A 364 -41.76 -10.57 14.50
C ARG A 364 -42.19 -10.13 13.09
N GLU A 365 -42.76 -11.03 12.29
CA GLU A 365 -43.22 -10.75 10.92
C GLU A 365 -44.73 -10.97 10.69
N ASP A 366 -45.54 -11.12 11.76
CA ASP A 366 -47.02 -11.10 11.67
C ASP A 366 -47.62 -9.85 12.33
#